data_AF-A0A924X873-F1
#
_entry.id   AF-A0A924X873-F1
#
_cell.length_a   1.000
_cell.length_b   1.000
_cell.length_c   1.000
_cell.angle_alpha   90.00
_cell.angle_beta   90.00
_cell.angle_gamma   90.00
#
_symmetry.space_group_name_H-M   'P 1'
#
loop_
_entity.id
_entity.type
_entity.pdbx_description
1 polymer ?
#
loop_
_entity_poly.entity_id
_entity_poly.type
_entity_poly.pdbx_seq_one_letter_code
_entity_poly.pdbx_strand_id
1 'polypeptide(L)' 'TLATFDADLANSVNALLGANQAIQFTASGGDMAGRTFGVVDANGDGDYTAGADYVFEFVTPVTPIDQVGLFI' A
#
# COMPACT_ATOMS: atom_id res chain seq x y z
N THR A 1 -11.22 -11.13 -6.27
CA THR A 1 -10.01 -11.94 -6.61
C THR A 1 -8.80 -11.03 -6.53
N LEU A 2 -7.56 -11.52 -6.64
CA LEU A 2 -6.40 -10.62 -6.62
C LEU A 2 -6.41 -9.63 -7.80
N ALA A 3 -6.84 -10.09 -8.98
CA ALA A 3 -6.97 -9.24 -10.17
C ALA A 3 -7.94 -8.05 -10.01
N THR A 4 -9.01 -8.18 -9.20
CA THR A 4 -9.90 -7.03 -8.93
C THR A 4 -9.27 -6.05 -7.96
N PHE A 5 -8.51 -6.55 -6.97
CA PHE A 5 -7.78 -5.69 -6.03
C PHE A 5 -6.75 -4.83 -6.75
N ASP A 6 -5.94 -5.42 -7.63
CA ASP A 6 -4.88 -4.69 -8.33
C ASP A 6 -5.45 -3.60 -9.24
N ALA A 7 -6.54 -3.89 -9.95
CA ALA A 7 -7.21 -2.91 -10.80
C ALA A 7 -7.82 -1.75 -9.99
N ASP A 8 -8.49 -2.06 -8.88
CA ASP A 8 -9.08 -1.03 -8.00
C ASP A 8 -7.99 -0.16 -7.35
N LEU A 9 -6.86 -0.75 -6.98
CA LEU A 9 -5.72 -0.05 -6.42
C LEU A 9 -5.11 0.90 -7.46
N ALA A 10 -4.77 0.41 -8.66
CA ALA A 10 -4.21 1.23 -9.74
C ALA A 10 -5.09 2.46 -10.02
N ASN A 11 -6.40 2.26 -10.17
CA ASN A 11 -7.35 3.35 -10.38
C ASN A 11 -7.36 4.39 -9.26
N SER A 12 -7.07 3.98 -8.03
CA SER A 12 -7.10 4.86 -6.86
C SER A 12 -5.78 5.64 -6.67
N VAL A 13 -4.65 5.08 -7.09
CA VAL A 13 -3.32 5.60 -6.69
C VAL A 13 -2.52 6.23 -7.82
N ASN A 14 -2.74 5.84 -9.08
CA ASN A 14 -1.88 6.26 -10.20
C ASN A 14 -1.80 7.78 -10.42
N ALA A 15 -2.86 8.53 -10.07
CA ALA A 15 -2.83 9.99 -10.16
C ALA A 15 -1.93 10.66 -9.10
N LEU A 16 -1.53 9.92 -8.06
CA LEU A 16 -0.78 10.41 -6.91
C LEU A 16 0.58 9.73 -6.75
N LEU A 17 0.73 8.51 -7.27
CA LEU A 17 1.99 7.80 -7.29
C LEU A 17 2.92 8.48 -8.29
N GLY A 18 4.16 8.70 -7.88
CA GLY A 18 5.20 9.27 -8.73
C GLY A 18 6.34 8.27 -8.89
N ALA A 19 7.16 8.46 -9.94
CA ALA A 19 8.30 7.61 -10.24
C ALA A 19 9.21 7.41 -9.01
N ASN A 20 9.44 6.15 -8.64
CA ASN A 20 10.22 5.73 -7.48
C ASN A 20 9.74 6.29 -6.13
N GLN A 21 8.46 6.64 -6.00
CA GLN A 21 7.88 7.14 -4.75
C GLN A 21 7.07 6.07 -4.02
N ALA A 22 6.74 6.39 -2.77
CA ALA A 22 5.83 5.61 -1.96
C ALA A 22 4.70 6.51 -1.47
N ILE A 23 3.48 5.97 -1.44
CA ILE A 23 2.31 6.65 -0.87
C ILE A 23 1.62 5.76 0.15
N GLN A 24 0.89 6.41 1.06
CA GLN A 24 -0.05 5.75 1.94
C GLN A 24 -1.47 5.96 1.42
N PHE A 25 -2.23 4.87 1.28
CA PHE A 25 -3.58 4.86 0.75
C PHE A 25 -4.52 4.16 1.73
N THR A 26 -5.68 4.78 2.03
CA THR A 26 -6.75 4.14 2.79
C THR A 26 -7.92 3.85 1.86
N ALA A 27 -8.27 2.58 1.71
CA ALA A 27 -9.38 2.17 0.86
C ALA A 27 -10.72 2.64 1.47
N SER A 28 -11.61 3.17 0.63
CA SER A 28 -12.89 3.73 1.05
C SER A 28 -14.11 2.86 0.69
N GLY A 29 -13.90 1.74 -0.02
CA GLY A 29 -14.97 0.87 -0.50
C GLY A 29 -14.54 -0.59 -0.71
N GLY A 30 -15.52 -1.43 -1.06
CA GLY A 30 -15.31 -2.87 -1.26
C GLY A 30 -14.90 -3.61 0.01
N ASP A 31 -14.34 -4.81 -0.16
CA ASP A 31 -13.89 -5.66 0.95
C ASP A 31 -12.69 -5.08 1.72
N MET A 32 -12.04 -4.06 1.15
CA MET A 32 -10.87 -3.41 1.74
C MET A 32 -11.21 -2.10 2.45
N ALA A 33 -12.49 -1.69 2.50
CA ALA A 33 -12.90 -0.42 3.10
C ALA A 33 -12.37 -0.25 4.54
N GLY A 34 -11.73 0.88 4.80
CA GLY A 34 -11.12 1.22 6.08
C GLY A 34 -9.70 0.68 6.30
N ARG A 35 -9.20 -0.21 5.43
CA ARG A 35 -7.83 -0.73 5.50
C ARG A 35 -6.85 0.26 4.89
N THR A 36 -5.64 0.33 5.47
CA THR A 36 -4.58 1.24 5.03
C THR A 36 -3.42 0.46 4.46
N PHE A 37 -2.91 0.91 3.32
CA PHE A 37 -1.84 0.27 2.57
C PHE A 37 -0.71 1.27 2.30
N GLY A 38 0.52 0.77 2.30
CA GLY A 38 1.66 1.41 1.64
C GLY A 38 1.79 0.86 0.24
N VAL A 39 1.95 1.74 -0.75
CA VAL A 39 2.21 1.40 -2.15
C VAL A 39 3.52 2.02 -2.55
N VAL A 40 4.45 1.22 -3.08
CA VAL A 40 5.80 1.65 -3.47
C VAL A 40 6.02 1.32 -4.93
N ASP A 41 6.22 2.35 -5.75
CA ASP A 41 6.69 2.20 -7.12
C ASP A 41 8.16 1.77 -7.12
N ALA A 42 8.39 0.50 -7.42
CA ALA A 42 9.70 -0.11 -7.43
C ALA A 42 10.29 -0.17 -8.84
N ASN A 43 9.45 -0.16 -9.88
CA ASN A 43 9.90 -0.23 -11.28
C ASN A 43 10.26 1.15 -11.86
N GLY A 44 9.80 2.23 -11.22
CA GLY A 44 10.10 3.63 -11.53
C GLY A 44 9.23 4.27 -12.60
N ASP A 45 8.10 3.67 -12.99
CA ASP A 45 7.22 4.20 -14.05
C ASP A 45 6.18 5.22 -13.54
N GLY A 46 6.02 5.34 -12.22
CA GLY A 46 5.08 6.26 -11.57
C GLY A 46 3.63 5.79 -11.55
N ASP A 47 3.35 4.56 -11.97
CA ASP A 47 2.04 3.91 -11.89
C ASP A 47 2.13 2.67 -11.00
N TYR A 48 1.00 2.17 -10.50
CA TYR A 48 0.97 0.87 -9.84
C TYR A 48 0.86 -0.26 -10.87
N THR A 49 1.85 -1.16 -10.86
CA THR A 49 1.95 -2.36 -11.69
C THR A 49 2.09 -3.61 -10.81
N ALA A 50 1.06 -4.46 -10.82
CA ALA A 50 1.05 -5.70 -10.07
C ALA A 50 2.25 -6.61 -10.43
N GLY A 51 2.96 -7.07 -9.40
CA GLY A 51 4.14 -7.93 -9.55
C GLY A 51 5.44 -7.18 -9.90
N ALA A 52 5.37 -5.89 -10.21
CA ALA A 52 6.55 -5.03 -10.34
C ALA A 52 6.72 -4.15 -9.08
N ASP A 53 5.60 -3.75 -8.46
CA ASP A 53 5.56 -2.86 -7.30
C ASP A 53 5.18 -3.58 -6.01
N TYR A 54 5.40 -2.89 -4.89
CA TYR A 54 5.10 -3.42 -3.56
C TYR A 54 3.84 -2.82 -2.97
N VAL A 55 3.00 -3.69 -2.40
CA VAL A 55 1.84 -3.31 -1.59
C VAL A 55 1.93 -4.04 -0.27
N PHE A 56 1.83 -3.30 0.82
CA PHE A 56 1.76 -3.88 2.17
C PHE A 56 0.68 -3.18 2.97
N GLU A 57 -0.01 -3.94 3.79
CA GLU A 57 -1.03 -3.41 4.67
C GLU A 57 -0.44 -2.96 6.00
N PHE A 58 -0.85 -1.77 6.45
CA PHE A 58 -0.64 -1.34 7.82
C PHE A 58 -1.75 -1.88 8.70
N VAL A 59 -1.43 -2.90 9.48
CA VAL A 59 -2.32 -3.44 10.51
C VAL A 59 -1.85 -3.03 11.90
N THR A 60 -2.79 -2.78 12.81
CA THR A 60 -2.44 -2.59 14.21
C THR A 60 -1.85 -3.89 14.77
N PRO A 61 -0.68 -3.86 15.40
CA PRO A 61 -0.12 -5.03 16.06
C PRO A 61 -1.12 -5.62 17.07
N VAL A 62 -1.30 -6.94 17.05
CA VAL A 62 -2.15 -7.66 18.03
C VAL A 62 -1.59 -7.60 19.45
N THR A 63 -0.28 -7.31 19.57
CA THR A 63 0.43 -7.06 20.82
C THR A 63 1.17 -5.72 20.70
N PRO A 64 1.09 -4.84 21.70
CA PRO A 64 1.85 -3.58 21.68
C PRO A 64 3.34 -3.83 21.47
N ILE A 65 3.96 -2.98 20.66
CA ILE A 65 5.41 -2.93 20.53
C ILE A 65 5.94 -2.19 21.77
N ASP A 66 6.07 -2.91 22.89
CA ASP A 66 6.66 -2.41 24.15
C ASP A 66 8.17 -2.69 24.22
N GLN A 67 8.84 -2.75 23.07
CA GLN A 67 10.28 -2.90 23.05
C GLN A 67 10.93 -1.52 23.13
N VAL A 68 11.18 -1.07 24.37
CA VAL A 68 11.88 0.19 24.69
C VAL A 68 13.25 0.29 24.00
N GLY A 69 13.84 -0.84 23.57
CA GLY A 69 15.09 -0.90 22.82
C GLY A 69 14.99 -1.05 21.29
N LEU A 70 13.81 -0.85 20.67
CA LEU A 70 13.65 -0.97 19.20
C LEU A 70 14.19 0.24 18.42
N PHE A 71 14.42 1.37 19.10
CA PHE A 71 15.15 2.49 18.52
C PHE A 71 16.65 2.22 18.63
N ILE A 72 17.18 1.48 17.65
CA ILE A 72 18.63 1.41 17.40
C ILE A 72 19.13 2.67 16.69
#